data_AF-A0A932L8Y0-F1
#
_entry.id   AF-A0A932L8Y0-F1
#
_cell.length_a   1.000
_cell.length_b   1.000
_cell.length_c   1.000
_cell.angle_alpha   90.00
_cell.angle_beta   90.00
_cell.angle_gamma   90.00
#
_symmetry.space_group_name_H-M   'P 1'
#
loop_
_entity.id
_entity.type
_entity.pdbx_description
1 polymer ?
#
loop_
_entity_poly.entity_id
_entity_poly.type
_entity_poly.pdbx_seq_one_letter_code
_entity_poly.pdbx_strand_id
1 'polypeptide(L)' 'MILDTLSNSSRYERWLPSLSAGFEFLRSKATAALAPGRHEIDGDRVYAMVAKYDTRG' A
#
# COMPACT_ATOMS: atom_id res chain seq x y z
N MET A 1 -10.21 -10.42 -6.88
CA MET A 1 -8.73 -10.47 -6.94
C MET A 1 -8.28 -9.59 -8.08
N ILE A 2 -7.36 -8.64 -7.84
CA ILE A 2 -6.81 -7.71 -8.84
C ILE A 2 -5.30 -7.88 -8.80
N LEU A 3 -4.66 -8.14 -9.95
CA LEU A 3 -3.21 -8.20 -10.10
C LEU A 3 -2.83 -7.20 -11.19
N ASP A 4 -2.10 -6.16 -10.80
CA ASP A 4 -1.66 -5.08 -11.70
C ASP A 4 -0.44 -4.37 -11.10
N THR A 5 0.12 -3.40 -11.82
CA THR A 5 1.19 -2.53 -11.35
C THR A 5 0.64 -1.28 -10.66
N LEU A 6 1.38 -0.74 -9.69
CA LEU A 6 1.01 0.49 -8.99
C LEU A 6 0.83 1.68 -9.94
N SER A 7 1.50 1.70 -11.10
CA SER A 7 1.34 2.73 -12.13
C SER A 7 -0.09 2.82 -12.67
N ASN A 8 -0.87 1.75 -12.59
CA ASN A 8 -2.26 1.70 -13.04
C ASN A 8 -3.28 2.01 -11.93
N SER A 9 -2.82 2.32 -10.71
CA SER A 9 -3.66 2.56 -9.52
C SER A 9 -4.78 3.59 -9.73
N SER A 10 -4.53 4.66 -10.49
CA SER A 10 -5.52 5.71 -10.77
C SER A 10 -6.80 5.21 -11.43
N ARG A 11 -6.74 4.10 -12.19
CA ARG A 11 -7.92 3.47 -12.79
C ARG A 11 -8.86 2.91 -11.73
N TYR A 12 -8.31 2.44 -10.62
CA TYR A 12 -9.05 1.78 -9.54
C TYR A 12 -9.60 2.79 -8.54
N GLU A 13 -8.90 3.90 -8.30
CA GLU A 13 -9.36 4.97 -7.39
C GLU A 13 -10.73 5.52 -7.77
N ARG A 14 -11.03 5.57 -9.07
CA ARG A 14 -12.34 6.04 -9.57
C ARG A 14 -13.51 5.14 -9.17
N TRP A 15 -13.29 3.83 -9.09
CA TRP A 15 -14.34 2.83 -8.83
C TRP A 15 -14.31 2.29 -7.40
N LEU A 16 -13.15 2.39 -6.72
CA LEU A 16 -12.89 1.89 -5.39
C LEU A 16 -12.23 2.98 -4.53
N PRO A 17 -12.99 4.00 -4.08
CA PRO A 17 -12.43 5.15 -3.36
C PRO A 17 -11.72 4.78 -2.05
N SER A 18 -12.07 3.64 -1.45
CA SER A 18 -11.42 3.14 -0.24
C SER A 18 -9.95 2.75 -0.43
N LEU A 19 -9.51 2.52 -1.68
CA LEU A 19 -8.12 2.20 -1.98
C LEU A 19 -7.24 3.44 -2.15
N SER A 20 -7.83 4.62 -2.30
CA SER A 20 -7.10 5.85 -2.63
C SER A 20 -6.04 6.19 -1.57
N ALA A 21 -6.37 6.10 -0.28
CA ALA A 21 -5.41 6.35 0.81
C ALA A 21 -4.24 5.36 0.78
N GLY A 22 -4.50 4.08 0.50
CA GLY A 22 -3.45 3.07 0.35
C GLY A 22 -2.57 3.31 -0.87
N PHE A 23 -3.14 3.71 -2.00
CA PHE A 23 -2.36 4.02 -3.20
C PHE A 23 -1.54 5.31 -3.06
N GLU A 24 -2.08 6.33 -2.41
CA GLU A 24 -1.34 7.56 -2.08
C GLU A 24 -0.13 7.23 -1.21
N PHE A 25 -0.34 6.43 -0.16
CA PHE A 25 0.73 5.91 0.68
C PHE A 25 1.79 5.18 -0.16
N LEU A 26 1.41 4.20 -0.98
CA LEU A 26 2.33 3.41 -1.80
C LEU A 26 3.13 4.24 -2.82
N ARG A 27 2.58 5.36 -3.32
CA ARG A 27 3.29 6.27 -4.23
C ARG A 27 4.31 7.16 -3.52
N SER A 28 4.24 7.28 -2.19
CA SER A 28 5.21 8.06 -1.42
C SER A 28 6.60 7.42 -1.47
N LYS A 29 7.61 8.25 -1.78
CA LYS A 29 9.03 7.82 -1.78
C LYS A 29 9.51 7.31 -0.41
N ALA A 30 8.84 7.69 0.67
CA ALA A 30 9.18 7.27 2.03
C ALA A 30 8.92 5.77 2.27
N THR A 31 8.04 5.13 1.49
CA THR A 31 7.67 3.72 1.69
C THR A 31 8.85 2.76 1.58
N ALA A 32 9.84 3.09 0.74
CA ALA A 32 11.04 2.28 0.55
C ALA A 32 11.94 2.20 1.79
N ALA A 33 11.80 3.14 2.73
CA ALA A 33 12.64 3.23 3.94
C ALA A 33 11.89 2.82 5.22
N LEU A 34 10.67 2.26 5.12
CA LEU A 34 9.88 1.91 6.29
C LEU A 34 10.46 0.70 7.02
N ALA A 35 10.56 0.83 8.34
CA ALA A 35 10.87 -0.30 9.21
C ALA A 35 9.73 -1.33 9.19
N PRO A 36 10.02 -2.63 9.39
CA PRO A 36 8.99 -3.64 9.57
C PRO A 36 8.04 -3.28 10.72
N GLY A 37 6.75 -3.52 10.53
CA GLY A 37 5.70 -3.20 11.50
C GLY A 37 4.45 -2.57 10.88
N ARG A 38 3.53 -2.16 11.76
CA ARG A 38 2.30 -1.47 11.38
C ARG A 38 2.55 0.03 11.23
N HIS A 39 2.13 0.57 10.09
CA HIS A 39 2.14 2.00 9.79
C HIS A 39 0.71 2.45 9.56
N GLU A 40 0.26 3.43 10.34
CA GLU A 40 -1.08 4.01 10.22
C GLU A 40 -1.16 4.90 8.98
N ILE A 41 -2.28 4.81 8.24
CA ILE A 41 -2.54 5.64 7.05
C ILE A 41 -3.84 6.44 7.23
N ASP A 42 -4.92 5.78 7.65
CA ASP A 42 -6.22 6.39 7.97
C ASP A 42 -6.81 5.71 9.22
N GLY A 43 -6.23 6.04 10.39
CA GLY A 43 -6.61 5.43 11.66
C GLY A 43 -6.54 3.90 11.61
N ASP A 44 -7.56 3.26 12.15
CA ASP A 44 -7.69 1.80 12.10
C ASP A 44 -8.31 1.28 10.80
N ARG A 45 -8.78 2.17 9.91
CA ARG A 45 -9.47 1.80 8.66
C ARG A 45 -8.48 1.40 7.57
N VAL A 46 -7.34 2.08 7.48
CA VAL A 46 -6.28 1.79 6.51
C VAL A 46 -4.93 1.85 7.21
N TYR A 47 -4.17 0.76 7.12
CA TYR A 47 -2.82 0.66 7.63
C TYR A 47 -1.97 -0.22 6.71
N ALA A 48 -0.66 0.02 6.68
CA ALA A 48 0.30 -0.85 6.01
C ALA A 48 1.00 -1.73 7.03
N MET A 49 1.07 -3.03 6.74
CA MET A 49 1.93 -3.96 7.47
C MET A 49 3.18 -4.20 6.62
N VAL A 50 4.30 -3.62 7.02
CA VAL A 50 5.58 -3.79 6.33
C VAL A 50 6.30 -4.97 6.94
N ALA A 51 6.75 -5.90 6.09
CA ALA A 51 7.45 -7.10 6.53
C ALA A 51 8.75 -7.27 5.74
N LYS A 52 9.77 -7.82 6.41
CA LYS A 52 11.02 -8.25 5.81
C LYS A 52 11.28 -9.69 6.25
N TYR A 53 11.39 -10.60 5.30
CA TYR A 53 11.60 -12.02 5.54
C TYR A 53 12.26 -12.66 4.33
N ASP A 54 12.95 -13.78 4.56
CA ASP A 54 13.53 -14.58 3.49
C ASP A 54 12.45 -15.49 2.89
N THR A 55 12.36 -15.52 1.57
CA THR A 55 11.44 -16.42 0.86
C THR A 55 12.03 -17.82 0.82
N ARG A 56 11.18 -18.85 0.95
CA ARG A 56 11.60 -20.23 0.69
C ARG A 56 11.68 -20.43 -0.83
N GLY A 57 12.87 -20.72 -1.34
CA GLY A 57 13.12 -21.11 -2.72
C GLY A 57 12.71 -22.53 -3.01
#